data_AF-A0A2E4FPA8-F1
#
_entry.id   AF-A0A2E4FPA8-F1
#
_cell.length_a   1.000
_cell.length_b   1.000
_cell.length_c   1.000
_cell.angle_alpha   90.00
_cell.angle_beta   90.00
_cell.angle_gamma   90.00
#
_symmetry.space_group_name_H-M   'P 1'
#
loop_
_entity.id
_entity.type
_entity.pdbx_description
1 polymer ?
#
loop_
_entity_poly.entity_id
_entity_poly.type
_entity_poly.pdbx_seq_one_letter_code
_entity_poly.pdbx_strand_id
1 'polypeptide(L)'
;MALDLRRPSGHCRSWLEATLLSLESQSVIEATAERRPPHYHVAVFPEQYAAYVDRLDARVTADPPPVPSVYTVRRGDTLWEIARRHGTLPSMLRRANRLSSSRIHPGQTLTVPGARR
;
A
#
# COMPACT_ATOMS: atom_id res chain seq x y z
N MET A 1 12.20 14.65 15.81
CA MET A 1 13.26 13.98 15.01
C MET A 1 13.29 14.63 13.63
N ALA A 2 14.44 14.71 12.95
CA ALA A 2 14.50 15.29 11.59
C ALA A 2 15.20 14.33 10.61
N LEU A 3 14.75 14.31 9.36
CA LEU A 3 15.34 13.51 8.29
C LEU A 3 15.42 14.33 6.98
N ASP A 4 16.45 14.09 6.19
CA ASP A 4 16.60 14.67 4.86
C ASP A 4 16.30 13.63 3.78
N LEU A 5 15.29 13.92 2.95
CA LEU A 5 14.89 13.04 1.86
C LEU A 5 15.39 13.62 0.53
N ARG A 6 16.12 12.80 -0.25
CA ARG A 6 16.44 13.14 -1.65
C ARG A 6 15.13 13.39 -2.39
N ARG A 7 15.10 14.42 -3.24
CA ARG A 7 13.96 14.68 -4.12
C ARG A 7 14.03 13.82 -5.38
N PRO A 8 13.14 12.81 -5.55
CA PRO A 8 13.10 11.97 -6.75
C PRO A 8 12.43 12.70 -7.92
N SER A 9 12.31 12.05 -9.07
CA SER A 9 11.67 12.57 -10.29
C SER A 9 10.41 11.78 -10.68
N GLY A 10 9.61 12.35 -11.59
CA GLY A 10 8.42 11.71 -12.16
C GLY A 10 7.36 11.30 -11.12
N HIS A 11 6.69 10.17 -11.36
CA HIS A 11 5.62 9.64 -10.50
C HIS A 11 6.05 9.43 -9.04
N CYS A 12 7.31 9.06 -8.81
CA CYS A 12 7.84 8.87 -7.46
C CYS A 12 7.85 10.20 -6.68
N ARG A 13 8.14 11.31 -7.35
CA ARG A 13 8.05 12.64 -6.75
C ARG A 13 6.62 13.01 -6.41
N SER A 14 5.69 12.84 -7.35
CA SER A 14 4.28 13.15 -7.13
C SER A 14 3.68 12.34 -5.98
N TRP A 15 4.04 11.06 -5.89
CA TRP A 15 3.64 10.21 -4.76
C TRP A 15 4.23 10.70 -3.43
N LEU A 16 5.52 11.05 -3.40
CA LEU A 16 6.17 11.54 -2.19
C LEU A 16 5.55 12.87 -1.73
N GLU A 17 5.37 13.83 -2.63
CA GLU A 17 4.76 15.13 -2.31
C GLU A 17 3.32 14.98 -1.80
N ALA A 18 2.51 14.10 -2.41
CA ALA A 18 1.17 13.79 -1.92
C ALA A 18 1.19 13.16 -0.52
N THR A 19 2.18 12.31 -0.25
CA THR A 19 2.33 11.65 1.06
C THR A 19 2.75 12.65 2.13
N LEU A 20 3.74 13.51 1.83
CA LEU A 20 4.18 14.57 2.74
C LEU A 20 3.02 15.49 3.10
N LEU A 21 2.30 15.99 2.08
CA LEU A 21 1.13 16.85 2.27
C LEU A 21 0.04 16.19 3.13
N SER A 22 -0.23 14.89 2.90
CA SER A 22 -1.22 14.14 3.68
C SER A 22 -0.82 13.92 5.15
N LEU A 23 0.47 13.84 5.44
CA LEU A 23 0.98 13.69 6.82
C LEU A 23 1.05 15.04 7.53
N GLU A 24 1.40 16.12 6.81
CA GLU A 24 1.34 17.49 7.31
C GLU A 24 -0.09 17.91 7.66
N SER A 25 -1.08 17.57 6.82
CA SER A 25 -2.49 17.87 7.10
C SER A 25 -3.03 17.14 8.34
N GLN A 26 -2.32 16.11 8.81
CA GLN A 26 -2.61 15.37 10.03
C GLN A 26 -1.71 15.77 11.20
N SER A 27 -0.88 16.81 11.03
CA SER A 27 0.10 17.30 12.02
C SER A 27 1.10 16.24 12.49
N VAL A 28 1.39 15.23 11.65
CA VAL A 28 2.33 14.15 11.99
C VAL A 28 3.77 14.60 11.72
N ILE A 29 3.95 15.39 10.67
CA ILE A 29 5.24 15.91 10.22
C ILE A 29 5.09 17.38 9.81
N GLU A 30 6.23 18.01 9.58
CA GLU A 30 6.38 19.22 8.78
C GLU A 30 7.46 18.95 7.72
N ALA A 31 7.21 19.32 6.47
CA ALA A 31 8.07 19.03 5.34
C ALA A 31 8.35 20.29 4.51
N THR A 32 9.61 20.71 4.47
CA THR A 32 10.05 21.85 3.65
C THR A 32 10.87 21.38 2.47
N ALA A 33 10.53 21.85 1.27
CA ALA A 33 11.27 21.55 0.04
C ALA A 33 12.37 22.59 -0.21
N GLU A 34 13.63 22.17 -0.17
CA GLU A 34 14.80 23.00 -0.47
C GLU A 34 15.22 22.84 -1.94
N ARG A 35 15.75 23.92 -2.54
CA ARG A 35 16.14 23.96 -3.95
C ARG A 35 17.62 23.64 -4.18
N ARG A 36 18.51 23.84 -3.21
CA ARG A 36 19.96 23.66 -3.39
C ARG A 36 20.67 23.09 -2.15
N PRO A 37 21.13 21.82 -2.17
CA PRO A 37 20.78 20.79 -3.15
C PRO A 37 19.26 20.46 -3.08
N PRO A 38 18.63 19.92 -4.13
CA PRO A 38 17.20 19.57 -4.06
C PRO A 38 16.92 18.42 -3.07
N HIS A 39 16.32 18.72 -1.93
CA HIS A 39 15.90 17.74 -0.92
C HIS A 39 14.70 18.25 -0.12
N TYR A 40 14.11 17.37 0.68
CA TYR A 40 13.09 17.73 1.66
C TYR A 40 13.67 17.60 3.05
N HIS A 41 13.54 18.66 3.85
CA HIS A 41 13.72 18.60 5.29
C HIS A 41 12.41 18.17 5.90
N VAL A 42 12.41 17.06 6.64
CA VAL A 42 11.20 16.54 7.28
C VAL A 42 11.41 16.49 8.79
N ALA A 43 10.65 17.29 9.52
CA ALA A 43 10.53 17.19 10.96
C ALA A 43 9.39 16.22 11.30
N VAL A 44 9.69 15.19 12.10
CA VAL A 44 8.72 14.23 12.62
C VAL A 44 8.47 14.54 14.08
N PHE A 45 7.20 14.74 14.43
CA PHE A 45 6.76 15.00 15.79
C PHE A 45 6.45 13.67 16.50
N PRO A 46 7.24 13.25 17.50
CA PRO A 46 7.18 11.86 18.01
C PRO A 46 5.82 11.45 18.57
N GLU A 47 5.15 12.33 19.32
CA GLU A 47 3.86 12.04 19.94
C GLU A 47 2.75 11.89 18.89
N GLN A 48 2.72 12.79 17.91
CA GLN A 48 1.76 12.79 16.82
C GLN A 48 2.00 11.61 15.88
N TYR A 49 3.25 11.23 15.67
CA TYR A 49 3.62 10.02 14.95
C TYR A 49 3.15 8.76 15.68
N ALA A 50 3.37 8.65 16.98
CA ALA A 50 2.87 7.53 17.78
C ALA A 50 1.34 7.42 17.67
N ALA A 51 0.60 8.52 17.87
CA ALA A 51 -0.85 8.55 17.73
C ALA A 51 -1.32 8.25 16.29
N TYR A 52 -0.54 8.59 15.27
CA TYR A 52 -0.81 8.20 13.89
C TYR A 52 -0.67 6.69 13.69
N VAL A 53 0.40 6.08 14.22
CA VAL A 53 0.61 4.63 14.16
C VAL A 53 -0.50 3.89 14.91
N ASP A 54 -0.87 4.33 16.11
CA ASP A 54 -1.97 3.71 16.87
C ASP A 54 -3.30 3.75 16.08
N ARG A 55 -3.57 4.85 15.37
CA ARG A 55 -4.76 4.95 14.50
C ARG A 55 -4.67 4.03 13.29
N LEU A 56 -3.49 3.83 12.71
CA LEU A 56 -3.31 2.86 11.63
C LEU A 56 -3.56 1.43 12.13
N ASP A 57 -3.01 1.07 13.28
CA ASP A 57 -3.18 -0.25 13.86
C ASP A 57 -4.64 -0.50 14.29
N ALA A 58 -5.30 0.51 14.85
CA ALA A 58 -6.73 0.47 15.14
C ALA A 58 -7.57 0.27 13.86
N ARG A 59 -7.21 0.92 12.74
CA ARG A 59 -7.88 0.69 11.45
C ARG A 59 -7.67 -0.72 10.92
N VAL A 60 -6.47 -1.27 11.07
CA VAL A 60 -6.15 -2.64 10.64
C VAL A 60 -6.91 -3.67 11.48
N THR A 61 -7.08 -3.43 12.77
CA THR A 61 -7.80 -4.33 13.70
C THR A 61 -9.32 -4.17 13.64
N ALA A 62 -9.83 -2.98 13.30
CA ALA A 62 -11.26 -2.73 13.11
C ALA A 62 -11.79 -3.25 11.75
N ASP A 63 -10.92 -3.37 10.76
CA ASP A 63 -11.28 -3.99 9.48
C ASP A 63 -11.47 -5.49 9.71
N PRO A 64 -12.64 -6.07 9.38
CA PRO A 64 -12.88 -7.49 9.62
C PRO A 64 -11.79 -8.31 8.93
N PRO A 65 -11.29 -9.38 9.59
CA PRO A 65 -10.24 -10.20 9.02
C PRO A 65 -10.69 -10.65 7.62
N PRO A 66 -9.84 -10.50 6.61
CA PRO A 66 -10.27 -10.72 5.25
C PRO A 66 -10.76 -12.15 5.08
N VAL A 67 -12.04 -12.29 4.76
CA VAL A 67 -12.64 -13.61 4.54
C VAL A 67 -12.04 -14.20 3.25
N PRO A 68 -11.46 -15.42 3.31
CA PRO A 68 -10.98 -16.06 2.10
C PRO A 68 -12.17 -16.30 1.17
N SER A 69 -12.08 -15.80 -0.06
CA SER A 69 -13.08 -16.06 -1.09
C SER A 69 -12.51 -16.98 -2.15
N VAL A 70 -13.38 -17.73 -2.81
CA VAL A 70 -12.99 -18.63 -3.89
C VAL A 70 -13.36 -17.98 -5.22
N TYR A 71 -12.40 -17.85 -6.13
CA TYR A 71 -12.57 -17.28 -7.46
C TYR A 71 -12.21 -18.28 -8.55
N THR A 72 -13.11 -18.49 -9.51
CA THR A 72 -12.84 -19.29 -10.70
C THR A 72 -12.34 -18.38 -11.82
N VAL A 73 -11.10 -18.62 -12.26
CA VAL A 73 -10.42 -17.86 -13.31
C VAL A 73 -11.20 -17.94 -14.61
N ARG A 74 -11.45 -16.78 -15.22
CA ARG A 74 -12.13 -16.69 -16.52
C ARG A 74 -11.11 -16.48 -17.64
N ARG A 75 -11.53 -16.76 -18.87
CA ARG A 75 -10.68 -16.54 -20.04
C ARG A 75 -10.34 -15.06 -20.16
N GLY A 76 -9.04 -14.76 -20.18
CA GLY A 76 -8.52 -13.39 -20.24
C GLY A 76 -8.12 -12.79 -18.89
N ASP A 77 -8.44 -13.43 -17.77
CA ASP A 77 -8.04 -12.93 -16.46
C ASP A 77 -6.52 -13.04 -16.23
N THR A 78 -5.96 -12.03 -15.58
CA THR A 78 -4.60 -12.06 -15.05
C THR A 78 -4.59 -12.07 -13.53
N LEU A 79 -3.54 -12.63 -12.94
CA LEU A 79 -3.30 -12.58 -11.49
C LEU A 79 -3.31 -11.14 -10.93
N TRP A 80 -2.89 -10.18 -11.75
CA TRP A 80 -2.88 -8.77 -11.38
C TRP A 80 -4.29 -8.17 -11.34
N GLU A 81 -5.12 -8.41 -12.35
CA GLU A 81 -6.48 -7.91 -12.38
C GLU A 81 -7.34 -8.52 -11.29
N ILE A 82 -7.20 -9.83 -11.04
CA ILE A 82 -7.88 -10.51 -9.94
C ILE A 82 -7.43 -9.90 -8.61
N ALA A 83 -6.13 -9.74 -8.40
CA ALA A 83 -5.61 -9.13 -7.17
C ALA A 83 -6.20 -7.74 -6.92
N ARG A 84 -6.14 -6.89 -7.94
CA ARG A 84 -6.65 -5.52 -7.88
C ARG A 84 -8.15 -5.48 -7.60
N ARG A 85 -8.94 -6.32 -8.27
CA ARG A 85 -10.40 -6.38 -8.09
C ARG A 85 -10.81 -6.80 -6.69
N HIS A 86 -10.00 -7.64 -6.05
CA HIS A 86 -10.28 -8.18 -4.72
C HIS A 86 -9.48 -7.49 -3.61
N GLY A 87 -8.82 -6.36 -3.90
CA GLY A 87 -8.07 -5.59 -2.89
C GLY A 87 -6.89 -6.35 -2.29
N THR A 88 -6.32 -7.31 -3.02
CA THR A 88 -5.17 -8.12 -2.58
C THR A 88 -3.96 -7.89 -3.48
N LEU A 89 -2.87 -8.61 -3.21
CA LEU A 89 -1.63 -8.53 -4.00
C LEU A 89 -1.44 -9.81 -4.83
N PRO A 90 -0.86 -9.73 -6.04
CA PRO A 90 -0.54 -10.92 -6.83
C PRO A 90 0.38 -11.89 -6.09
N SER A 91 1.29 -11.38 -5.27
CA SER A 91 2.17 -12.17 -4.39
C SER A 91 1.39 -12.94 -3.32
N MET A 92 0.36 -12.32 -2.74
CA MET A 92 -0.52 -12.95 -1.75
C MET A 92 -1.36 -14.05 -2.38
N LEU A 93 -1.92 -13.81 -3.58
CA LEU A 93 -2.62 -14.83 -4.36
C LEU A 93 -1.72 -16.02 -4.69
N ARG A 94 -0.50 -15.75 -5.17
CA ARG A 94 0.46 -16.82 -5.47
C ARG A 94 0.78 -17.65 -4.23
N ARG A 95 1.04 -16.99 -3.09
CA ARG A 95 1.38 -17.67 -1.83
C ARG A 95 0.22 -18.53 -1.33
N ALA A 96 -1.01 -18.00 -1.33
CA ALA A 96 -2.20 -18.74 -0.89
C ALA A 96 -2.52 -19.94 -1.78
N ASN A 97 -2.20 -19.87 -3.08
CA ASN A 97 -2.48 -20.94 -4.04
C ASN A 97 -1.25 -21.78 -4.41
N ARG A 98 -0.12 -21.60 -3.69
CA ARG A 98 1.15 -22.30 -3.93
C ARG A 98 1.63 -22.23 -5.40
N LEU A 99 1.41 -21.10 -6.05
CA LEU A 99 1.79 -20.89 -7.45
C LEU A 99 3.26 -20.48 -7.56
N SER A 100 4.03 -21.23 -8.34
CA SER A 100 5.44 -20.91 -8.65
C SER A 100 5.59 -19.70 -9.57
N SER A 101 4.59 -19.41 -10.40
CA SER A 101 4.60 -18.32 -11.39
C SER A 101 3.29 -17.56 -11.42
N SER A 102 3.22 -16.51 -12.26
CA SER A 102 2.00 -15.74 -12.50
C SER A 102 1.07 -16.35 -13.55
N ARG A 103 1.34 -17.58 -14.02
CA ARG A 103 0.45 -18.26 -14.98
C ARG A 103 -0.76 -18.85 -14.26
N ILE A 104 -1.94 -18.55 -14.79
CA ILE A 104 -3.23 -19.08 -14.37
C ILE A 104 -4.01 -19.51 -15.60
N HIS A 105 -4.88 -20.51 -15.46
CA HIS A 105 -5.64 -21.07 -16.56
C HIS A 105 -7.14 -20.84 -16.38
N PRO A 106 -7.91 -20.60 -17.45
CA PRO A 106 -9.37 -20.52 -17.35
C PRO A 106 -9.96 -21.79 -16.73
N GLY A 107 -10.91 -21.63 -15.81
CA GLY A 107 -11.50 -22.72 -15.03
C GLY A 107 -10.73 -23.08 -13.75
N GLN A 108 -9.53 -22.54 -13.54
CA GLN A 108 -8.77 -22.75 -12.31
C GLN A 108 -9.44 -22.06 -11.12
N THR A 109 -9.57 -22.78 -10.01
CA THR A 109 -10.08 -22.24 -8.76
C THR A 109 -8.94 -21.66 -7.93
N LEU A 110 -9.05 -20.40 -7.52
CA LEU A 110 -8.09 -19.68 -6.70
C LEU A 110 -8.72 -19.27 -5.37
N THR A 111 -8.00 -19.55 -4.28
CA THR A 111 -8.24 -18.97 -2.97
C THR A 111 -7.72 -17.54 -2.96
N VAL A 112 -8.60 -16.58 -2.76
CA VAL A 112 -8.29 -15.15 -2.69
C VAL A 112 -8.28 -14.74 -1.21
N PRO A 113 -7.09 -14.67 -0.56
CA PRO A 113 -6.99 -14.07 0.76
C PRO A 113 -7.16 -12.55 0.58
N GLY A 114 -7.99 -11.92 1.40
CA GLY A 114 -8.08 -10.45 1.35
C GLY A 114 -9.37 -9.86 0.79
N ALA A 115 -10.39 -10.65 0.46
CA ALA A 115 -11.58 -10.07 -0.15
C ALA A 115 -12.34 -9.19 0.86
N ARG A 116 -12.02 -7.89 0.87
CA ARG A 116 -12.90 -6.86 1.42
C ARG A 116 -14.18 -6.92 0.58
N ARG A 117 -15.25 -7.44 1.16
CA ARG A 117 -16.59 -7.43 0.56
C ARG A 117 -17.24 -6.08 0.76
#